data_AF-A0A0U2ZXG0-F1
#
_entry.id   AF-A0A0U2ZXG0-F1
#
_cell.length_a   1.000
_cell.length_b   1.000
_cell.length_c   1.000
_cell.angle_alpha   90.00
_cell.angle_beta   90.00
_cell.angle_gamma   90.00
#
_symmetry.space_group_name_H-M   'P 1'
#
loop_
_entity.id
_entity.type
_entity.pdbx_description
1 polymer ?
#
loop_
_entity_poly.entity_id
_entity_poly.type
_entity_poly.pdbx_seq_one_letter_code
_entity_poly.pdbx_strand_id
1 'polypeptide(L)'
;MGQQIVKLIPGGGDVILALHTAGAQNLEERIKGVKDVLDATKKFKYRVVATGTDLVKAEALLGAALQANKNVKGMFGVEDVTGIAIAHIIERQKLKGKVFGGGFDLVAEILDAI
;
A
#
# COMPACT_ATOMS: atom_id res chain seq x y z
N MET A 1 10.54 1.07 3.14
CA MET A 1 9.39 0.67 2.30
C MET A 1 9.59 0.97 0.81
N GLY A 2 9.73 2.23 0.34
CA GLY A 2 9.77 2.54 -1.10
C GLY A 2 10.78 1.71 -1.92
N GLN A 3 12.00 1.54 -1.40
CA GLN A 3 13.01 0.69 -2.04
C GLN A 3 12.58 -0.79 -2.14
N GLN A 4 11.84 -1.30 -1.16
CA GLN A 4 11.32 -2.68 -1.19
C GLN A 4 10.22 -2.83 -2.25
N ILE A 5 9.35 -1.83 -2.39
CA ILE A 5 8.33 -1.80 -3.47
C ILE A 5 9.01 -1.89 -4.85
N VAL A 6 10.09 -1.13 -5.08
CA VAL A 6 10.84 -1.16 -6.35
C VAL A 6 11.47 -2.54 -6.60
N LYS A 7 11.99 -3.20 -5.56
CA LYS A 7 12.54 -4.55 -5.67
C LYS A 7 11.45 -5.60 -5.97
N LEU A 8 10.30 -5.47 -5.32
CA LEU A 8 9.12 -6.32 -5.50
C LEU A 8 8.51 -6.20 -6.89
N ILE A 9 8.46 -4.98 -7.43
CA ILE A 9 7.80 -4.65 -8.70
C ILE A 9 8.82 -3.96 -9.63
N PRO A 10 9.85 -4.66 -10.13
CA PRO A 10 10.96 -4.04 -10.88
C PRO A 10 10.53 -3.39 -12.20
N GLY A 11 9.40 -3.84 -12.76
CA GLY A 11 8.76 -3.27 -13.94
C GLY A 11 7.92 -2.00 -13.67
N GLY A 12 7.67 -1.66 -12.40
CA GLY A 12 6.77 -0.59 -12.01
C GLY A 12 5.29 -0.92 -12.21
N GLY A 13 4.46 0.13 -12.20
CA GLY A 13 3.01 0.04 -12.34
C GLY A 13 2.25 0.92 -11.36
N ASP A 14 0.93 0.74 -11.36
CA ASP A 14 0.03 1.48 -10.49
C ASP A 14 0.02 0.86 -9.10
N VAL A 15 0.17 1.67 -8.05
CA VAL A 15 0.11 1.21 -6.65
C VAL A 15 -0.82 2.10 -5.81
N ILE A 16 -1.33 1.53 -4.72
CA ILE A 16 -2.06 2.29 -3.69
C ILE A 16 -1.13 2.45 -2.50
N LEU A 17 -0.99 3.68 -2.01
CA LEU A 17 -0.31 4.00 -0.77
C LEU A 17 -1.35 4.40 0.27
N ALA A 18 -1.19 3.97 1.51
CA ALA A 18 -2.17 4.18 2.55
C ALA A 18 -1.56 4.75 3.83
N LEU A 19 -2.29 5.65 4.47
CA LEU A 19 -2.03 6.15 5.82
C LEU A 19 -3.35 6.25 6.59
N HIS A 20 -3.31 6.21 7.92
CA HIS A 20 -4.52 6.40 8.71
C HIS A 20 -4.95 7.89 8.74
N THR A 21 -4.09 8.80 9.22
CA THR A 21 -4.47 10.22 9.47
C THR A 21 -3.70 11.16 8.56
N ALA A 22 -4.41 11.75 7.59
CA ALA A 22 -3.88 12.84 6.77
C ALA A 22 -3.49 14.04 7.64
N GLY A 23 -2.35 14.65 7.35
CA GLY A 23 -1.80 15.77 8.10
C GLY A 23 -1.03 15.40 9.38
N ALA A 24 -1.01 14.12 9.79
CA ALA A 24 -0.12 13.68 10.85
C ALA A 24 1.33 13.67 10.33
N GLN A 25 2.17 14.57 10.84
CA GLN A 25 3.51 14.85 10.31
C GLN A 25 4.35 13.58 10.11
N ASN A 26 4.38 12.70 11.11
CA ASN A 26 5.12 11.45 11.07
C ASN A 26 4.67 10.51 9.94
N LEU A 27 3.37 10.49 9.59
CA LEU A 27 2.85 9.66 8.50
C LEU A 27 3.09 10.30 7.13
N GLU A 28 2.96 11.62 7.05
CA GLU A 28 3.26 12.39 5.84
C GLU A 28 4.73 12.23 5.46
N GLU A 29 5.65 12.28 6.43
CA GLU A 29 7.08 12.02 6.21
C GLU A 29 7.35 10.60 5.71
N ARG A 30 6.70 9.59 6.29
CA ARG A 30 6.82 8.18 5.83
C ARG A 30 6.31 8.03 4.40
N ILE A 31 5.13 8.55 4.10
CA ILE A 31 4.54 8.51 2.75
C ILE A 31 5.43 9.27 1.77
N LYS A 32 5.95 10.43 2.15
CA LYS A 32 6.87 11.21 1.33
C LYS A 32 8.12 10.39 0.98
N GLY A 33 8.75 9.73 1.97
CA GLY A 33 9.91 8.88 1.72
C GLY A 33 9.62 7.72 0.76
N VAL A 34 8.39 7.17 0.78
CA VAL A 34 7.97 6.19 -0.23
C VAL A 34 7.84 6.84 -1.61
N LYS A 35 7.11 7.96 -1.72
CA LYS A 35 6.89 8.69 -2.97
C LYS A 35 8.21 9.10 -3.63
N ASP A 36 9.14 9.69 -2.88
CA ASP A 36 10.43 10.14 -3.38
C ASP A 36 11.20 9.01 -4.10
N VAL A 37 11.16 7.79 -3.53
CA VAL A 37 11.80 6.62 -4.15
C VAL A 37 11.06 6.17 -5.42
N LEU A 38 9.72 6.11 -5.38
CA LEU A 38 8.93 5.69 -6.55
C LEU A 38 9.06 6.68 -7.71
N ASP A 39 8.99 7.98 -7.41
CA ASP A 39 9.12 9.08 -8.37
C ASP A 39 10.50 9.09 -9.03
N ALA A 40 11.57 8.80 -8.27
CA ALA A 40 12.92 8.70 -8.82
C ALA A 40 13.05 7.63 -9.91
N THR A 41 12.23 6.57 -9.88
CA THR A 41 12.26 5.53 -10.92
C THR A 41 11.52 5.91 -12.20
N LYS A 42 10.54 6.83 -12.12
CA LYS A 42 9.59 7.16 -13.19
C LYS A 42 8.74 5.99 -13.72
N LYS A 43 8.75 4.83 -13.05
CA LYS A 43 8.01 3.62 -13.48
C LYS A 43 6.69 3.41 -12.75
N PHE A 44 6.41 4.19 -11.71
CA PHE A 44 5.24 4.01 -10.87
C PHE A 44 4.26 5.17 -11.00
N LYS A 45 2.98 4.85 -10.84
CA LYS A 45 1.93 5.81 -10.51
C LYS A 45 1.31 5.40 -9.19
N TYR A 46 0.94 6.35 -8.36
CA TYR A 46 0.35 6.03 -7.06
C TYR A 46 -0.88 6.86 -6.74
N ARG A 47 -1.81 6.26 -5.99
CA ARG A 47 -2.90 6.95 -5.29
C ARG A 47 -2.64 6.84 -3.79
N VAL A 48 -2.75 7.95 -3.07
CA VAL A 48 -2.71 7.95 -1.61
C VAL A 48 -4.13 7.91 -1.06
N VAL A 49 -4.38 7.03 -0.07
CA VAL A 49 -5.66 6.88 0.61
C VAL A 49 -5.48 7.14 2.10
N ALA A 50 -6.14 8.17 2.62
CA ALA A 50 -6.30 8.39 4.04
C ALA A 50 -7.49 7.56 4.54
N THR A 51 -7.22 6.60 5.41
CA THR A 51 -8.19 5.55 5.79
C THR A 51 -8.91 5.83 7.11
N GLY A 52 -8.32 6.64 7.99
CA GLY A 52 -8.67 6.72 9.40
C GLY A 52 -8.14 5.52 10.19
N THR A 53 -8.41 5.50 11.49
CA THR A 53 -7.93 4.45 12.42
C THR A 53 -8.89 3.27 12.57
N ASP A 54 -10.09 3.37 12.00
CA ASP A 54 -11.08 2.29 12.02
C ASP A 54 -10.78 1.26 10.94
N LEU A 55 -10.56 0.01 11.34
CA LEU A 55 -10.13 -1.06 10.43
C LEU A 55 -11.19 -1.37 9.35
N VAL A 56 -12.47 -1.40 9.70
CA VAL A 56 -13.55 -1.71 8.75
C VAL A 56 -13.64 -0.62 7.69
N LYS A 57 -13.56 0.64 8.10
CA LYS A 57 -13.50 1.79 7.21
C LYS A 57 -12.25 1.77 6.33
N ALA A 58 -11.09 1.41 6.88
CA ALA A 58 -9.85 1.29 6.13
C ALA A 58 -9.98 0.24 5.02
N GLU A 59 -10.51 -0.94 5.34
CA GLU A 59 -10.76 -1.99 4.36
C GLU A 59 -11.74 -1.55 3.26
N ALA A 60 -12.82 -0.85 3.62
CA ALA A 60 -13.79 -0.36 2.66
C ALA A 60 -13.18 0.66 1.69
N LEU A 61 -12.42 1.63 2.21
CA LEU A 61 -11.77 2.67 1.41
C LEU A 61 -10.70 2.12 0.49
N LEU A 62 -9.84 1.22 0.98
CA LEU A 62 -8.80 0.60 0.18
C LEU A 62 -9.38 -0.38 -0.84
N GLY A 63 -10.41 -1.13 -0.47
CA GLY A 63 -11.16 -1.99 -1.40
C GLY A 63 -11.80 -1.18 -2.54
N ALA A 64 -12.42 -0.05 -2.23
CA ALA A 64 -12.98 0.85 -3.24
C ALA A 64 -11.89 1.45 -4.15
N ALA A 65 -10.76 1.86 -3.58
CA ALA A 65 -9.63 2.37 -4.34
C ALA A 65 -9.06 1.31 -5.32
N LEU A 66 -8.98 0.05 -4.88
CA LEU A 66 -8.57 -1.07 -5.72
C LEU A 66 -9.59 -1.38 -6.81
N GLN A 67 -10.89 -1.32 -6.50
CA GLN A 67 -11.94 -1.54 -7.51
C GLN A 67 -11.93 -0.47 -8.61
N ALA A 68 -11.63 0.78 -8.25
CA ALA A 68 -11.55 1.89 -9.20
C ALA A 68 -10.37 1.77 -10.19
N ASN A 69 -9.37 0.94 -9.91
CA ASN A 69 -8.28 0.66 -10.83
C ASN A 69 -7.84 -0.81 -10.77
N LYS A 70 -8.31 -1.61 -11.72
CA LYS A 70 -7.98 -3.04 -11.82
C LYS A 70 -6.54 -3.33 -12.23
N ASN A 71 -5.76 -2.32 -12.65
CA ASN A 71 -4.37 -2.48 -13.05
C ASN A 71 -3.38 -2.31 -11.88
N VAL A 72 -3.88 -2.03 -10.67
CA VAL A 72 -3.05 -1.91 -9.47
C VAL A 72 -2.23 -3.18 -9.25
N LYS A 73 -0.92 -3.00 -9.12
CA LYS A 73 0.05 -4.06 -8.86
C LYS A 73 0.33 -4.25 -7.39
N GLY A 74 0.05 -3.26 -6.54
CA GLY A 74 0.21 -3.43 -5.11
C GLY A 74 -0.46 -2.35 -4.25
N MET A 75 -0.65 -2.69 -2.97
CA MET A 75 -1.14 -1.79 -1.92
C MET A 75 -0.13 -1.77 -0.76
N PHE A 76 0.23 -0.59 -0.27
CA PHE A 76 1.25 -0.45 0.78
C PHE A 76 0.84 0.60 1.82
N GLY A 77 0.77 0.20 3.09
CA GLY A 77 0.38 1.06 4.23
C GLY A 77 1.58 1.49 5.06
N VAL A 78 1.64 2.74 5.51
CA VAL A 78 2.79 3.27 6.28
C VAL A 78 2.67 3.11 7.81
N GLU A 79 1.72 2.29 8.26
CA GLU A 79 1.41 2.00 9.67
C GLU A 79 0.54 0.73 9.79
N ASP A 80 0.26 0.31 11.02
CA ASP A 80 -0.36 -0.98 11.36
C ASP A 80 -1.76 -1.19 10.78
N VAL A 81 -2.69 -0.26 10.97
CA VAL A 81 -4.11 -0.42 10.59
C VAL A 81 -4.24 -0.62 9.08
N THR A 82 -3.54 0.19 8.30
CA THR A 82 -3.50 0.06 6.83
C THR A 82 -2.80 -1.22 6.39
N GLY A 83 -1.74 -1.65 7.08
CA GLY A 83 -1.11 -2.94 6.83
C GLY A 83 -2.07 -4.12 7.01
N ILE A 84 -2.79 -4.16 8.13
CA ILE A 84 -3.79 -5.20 8.45
C ILE A 84 -4.95 -5.17 7.43
N ALA A 85 -5.48 -3.98 7.13
CA ALA A 85 -6.55 -3.83 6.15
C ALA A 85 -6.17 -4.37 4.76
N ILE A 86 -4.94 -4.10 4.31
CA ILE A 86 -4.41 -4.59 3.04
C ILE A 86 -4.34 -6.12 3.04
N ALA A 87 -3.83 -6.73 4.11
CA ALA A 87 -3.74 -8.18 4.24
C ALA A 87 -5.13 -8.84 4.15
N HIS A 88 -6.10 -8.31 4.90
CA HIS A 88 -7.49 -8.79 4.85
C HIS A 88 -8.11 -8.66 3.45
N ILE A 89 -7.87 -7.56 2.74
CA ILE A 89 -8.36 -7.38 1.36
C ILE A 89 -7.75 -8.43 0.42
N ILE A 90 -6.43 -8.62 0.48
CA ILE A 90 -5.73 -9.57 -0.39
C ILE A 90 -6.25 -11.00 -0.18
N GLU A 91 -6.43 -11.39 1.08
CA GLU A 91 -6.98 -12.69 1.44
C GLU A 91 -8.44 -12.84 0.99
N ARG A 92 -9.33 -11.94 1.43
CA ARG A 92 -10.77 -12.01 1.15
C ARG A 92 -11.09 -11.99 -0.34
N GLN A 93 -10.35 -11.19 -1.12
CA GLN A 93 -10.55 -11.06 -2.57
C GLN A 93 -9.71 -12.05 -3.39
N LYS A 94 -8.97 -12.96 -2.75
CA LYS A 94 -8.13 -13.98 -3.41
C LYS A 94 -7.15 -13.37 -4.42
N LEU A 95 -6.45 -12.31 -3.98
CA LEU A 95 -5.53 -11.52 -4.81
C LEU A 95 -4.07 -11.95 -4.66
N LYS A 96 -3.80 -13.01 -3.88
CA LYS A 96 -2.46 -13.60 -3.76
C LYS A 96 -1.87 -13.90 -5.15
N GLY A 97 -0.61 -13.54 -5.34
CA GLY A 97 0.08 -13.63 -6.64
C GLY A 97 -0.39 -12.64 -7.72
N LYS A 98 -1.40 -11.82 -7.46
CA LYS A 98 -1.94 -10.82 -8.42
C LYS A 98 -1.67 -9.39 -7.98
N VAL A 99 -1.79 -9.13 -6.68
CA VAL A 99 -1.58 -7.81 -6.07
C VAL A 99 -0.64 -7.98 -4.88
N PHE A 100 0.47 -7.25 -4.89
CA PHE A 100 1.41 -7.22 -3.76
C PHE A 100 0.83 -6.41 -2.59
N GLY A 101 1.11 -6.83 -1.37
CA GLY A 101 0.70 -6.15 -0.14
C GLY A 101 1.89 -5.82 0.76
N GLY A 102 1.77 -4.80 1.61
CA GLY A 102 2.72 -4.58 2.70
C GLY A 102 2.29 -3.47 3.66
N GLY A 103 2.56 -3.65 4.95
CA GLY A 103 2.50 -2.59 5.98
C GLY A 103 3.91 -2.14 6.36
N PHE A 104 4.10 -0.93 6.93
CA PHE A 104 5.45 -0.40 7.25
C PHE A 104 6.28 -1.31 8.13
N ASP A 105 5.65 -1.86 9.17
CA ASP A 105 6.27 -2.78 10.12
C ASP A 105 6.28 -4.22 9.58
N LEU A 106 5.41 -4.53 8.62
CA LEU A 106 5.20 -5.87 8.05
C LEU A 106 5.83 -6.07 6.66
N VAL A 107 6.58 -5.10 6.11
CA VAL A 107 7.12 -5.21 4.73
C VAL A 107 8.00 -6.46 4.59
N ALA A 108 8.70 -6.87 5.64
CA ALA A 108 9.51 -8.09 5.64
C ALA A 108 8.69 -9.38 5.85
N GLU A 109 7.63 -9.35 6.66
CA GLU A 109 6.86 -10.55 7.00
C GLU A 109 5.79 -10.90 5.95
N ILE A 110 5.29 -9.91 5.21
CA ILE A 110 4.32 -10.14 4.13
C ILE A 110 5.02 -10.61 2.83
N LEU A 111 6.34 -10.44 2.73
CA LEU A 111 7.15 -10.86 1.57
C LEU A 111 7.18 -12.38 1.34
N ASP A 112 7.03 -13.19 2.40
CA ASP A 112 7.16 -14.66 2.33
C ASP A 112 5.86 -15.44 2.67
N ALA A 113 4.82 -14.79 3.21
CA ALA A 113 3.63 -15.49 3.72
C ALA A 113 2.39 -15.46 2.79
N ILE A 114 2.52 -14.98 1.54
CA ILE A 114 1.38 -14.77 0.61
C ILE A 114 1.67 -15.30 -0.80
#